data_AF-A0A8E0M6X4-F1
#
_entry.id   AF-A0A8E0M6X4-F1
#
_cell.length_a   1.000
_cell.length_b   1.000
_cell.length_c   1.000
_cell.angle_alpha   90.00
_cell.angle_beta   90.00
_cell.angle_gamma   90.00
#
_symmetry.space_group_name_H-M   'P 1'
#
loop_
_entity.id
_entity.type
_entity.pdbx_description
1 polymer ?
#
loop_
_entity_poly.entity_id
_entity_poly.type
_entity_poly.pdbx_seq_one_letter_code
_entity_poly.pdbx_strand_id
1 'polypeptide(L)'
;YLLEDRKVDGKSAIDYFKEKINDQMTINRIELAAQQPTDVVLFNIDSKAKTGAKSDDNAIINVFLQVFNEMQGFSSTNFWIAEMERQLVAQGKYDAFKDKFTELDNTHMDWTVGRDHAIFKKGTIKDALVQVDAYSEEDAQGLMDQLTTSYQVSIEDFSKLVAAYIKKTGKRVVFLVDEVGQFVGESTQRMLNLQTVVEDLGAATHGKAWVVVSSQQAIDTITDKISGQDFSKIQGRFATKISMSSANVDEVIRKRLLAKTEPATTQLAADYEANAAAINNTIDFDDGVDRPKFRSGEDFAATYPFVPYQFNLLQNVLTAVRTHGSDGKHLSEGARSMLSLFQESVEAIMDQQDTALVPFSLFFEGLRQFLDHTHSIVIAHAVDNDTVDPTHEEDNFNVQVL
;
A
#
# COMPACT_ATOMS: atom_id res chain seq x y z
N TYR A 1 -4.37 -4.89 -9.68
CA TYR A 1 -4.81 -4.33 -10.98
C TYR A 1 -3.72 -4.44 -12.04
N LEU A 2 -2.61 -3.71 -11.93
CA LEU A 2 -1.56 -3.72 -12.97
C LEU A 2 -0.93 -5.10 -13.21
N LEU A 3 -0.57 -5.81 -12.13
CA LEU A 3 0.07 -7.13 -12.22
C LEU A 3 -0.82 -8.25 -12.80
N GLU A 4 -2.14 -8.05 -12.81
CA GLU A 4 -3.10 -8.98 -13.46
C GLU A 4 -3.63 -8.42 -14.78
N ASP A 5 -3.21 -7.22 -15.16
CA ASP A 5 -3.77 -6.44 -16.27
C ASP A 5 -5.31 -6.39 -16.30
N ARG A 6 -5.93 -6.18 -15.13
CA ARG A 6 -7.40 -6.12 -15.04
C ARG A 6 -7.94 -5.01 -15.94
N LYS A 7 -9.07 -5.27 -16.59
CA LYS A 7 -9.82 -4.21 -17.27
C LYS A 7 -10.44 -3.27 -16.25
N VAL A 8 -10.19 -1.99 -16.42
CA VAL A 8 -10.77 -0.88 -15.64
C VAL A 8 -11.42 0.06 -16.65
N ASP A 9 -12.71 0.36 -16.48
CA ASP A 9 -13.51 1.20 -17.39
C ASP A 9 -13.35 0.85 -18.88
N GLY A 10 -13.28 -0.46 -19.18
CA GLY A 10 -13.16 -0.97 -20.55
C GLY A 10 -11.74 -0.94 -21.16
N LYS A 11 -10.75 -0.35 -20.48
CA LYS A 11 -9.33 -0.33 -20.88
C LYS A 11 -8.48 -1.29 -20.04
N SER A 12 -7.37 -1.79 -20.59
CA SER A 12 -6.41 -2.57 -19.81
C SER A 12 -5.71 -1.66 -18.79
N ALA A 13 -5.33 -2.20 -17.63
CA ALA A 13 -4.67 -1.42 -16.59
C ALA A 13 -3.35 -0.82 -17.09
N ILE A 14 -2.62 -1.52 -17.97
CA ILE A 14 -1.35 -1.04 -18.53
C ILE A 14 -1.56 0.17 -19.45
N ASP A 15 -2.67 0.23 -20.19
CA ASP A 15 -2.89 1.30 -21.17
C ASP A 15 -2.86 2.69 -20.52
N TYR A 16 -3.33 2.80 -19.27
CA TYR A 16 -3.24 4.03 -18.47
C TYR A 16 -1.81 4.47 -18.14
N PHE A 17 -0.84 3.54 -18.19
CA PHE A 17 0.57 3.84 -17.95
C PHE A 17 1.33 4.15 -19.24
N LYS A 18 0.91 3.58 -20.38
CA LYS A 18 1.54 3.86 -21.69
C LYS A 18 1.44 5.34 -22.05
N GLU A 19 0.33 5.99 -21.69
CA GLU A 19 0.11 7.42 -21.89
C GLU A 19 0.99 8.31 -20.97
N LYS A 20 1.60 7.75 -19.93
CA LYS A 20 2.28 8.50 -18.86
C LYS A 20 3.79 8.24 -18.76
N ILE A 21 4.29 7.19 -19.40
CA ILE A 21 5.69 6.77 -19.34
C ILE A 21 6.31 7.01 -20.72
N ASN A 22 7.31 7.89 -20.78
CA ASN A 22 7.99 8.21 -22.04
C ASN A 22 9.08 7.18 -22.41
N ASP A 23 9.57 6.41 -21.44
CA ASP A 23 10.60 5.39 -21.69
C ASP A 23 9.99 4.11 -22.27
N GLN A 24 10.23 3.89 -23.56
CA GLN A 24 9.76 2.71 -24.28
C GLN A 24 10.31 1.40 -23.69
N MET A 25 11.51 1.40 -23.12
CA MET A 25 12.07 0.19 -22.50
C MET A 25 11.26 -0.22 -21.27
N THR A 26 10.87 0.76 -20.44
CA THR A 26 9.99 0.56 -19.30
C THR A 26 8.61 0.08 -19.72
N ILE A 27 8.00 0.70 -20.75
CA ILE A 27 6.71 0.23 -21.29
C ILE A 27 6.81 -1.24 -21.71
N ASN A 28 7.83 -1.61 -22.50
CA ASN A 28 8.00 -2.98 -22.98
C ASN A 28 8.15 -3.98 -21.82
N ARG A 29 8.82 -3.59 -20.72
CA ARG A 29 8.95 -4.42 -19.51
C ARG A 29 7.62 -4.60 -18.78
N ILE A 30 6.82 -3.54 -18.68
CA ILE A 30 5.47 -3.60 -18.07
C ILE A 30 4.57 -4.52 -18.90
N GLU A 31 4.57 -4.37 -20.22
CA GLU A 31 3.81 -5.23 -21.12
C GLU A 31 4.24 -6.70 -20.99
N LEU A 32 5.54 -6.98 -21.00
CA LEU A 32 6.05 -8.34 -20.82
C LEU A 32 5.63 -8.95 -19.48
N ALA A 33 5.67 -8.15 -18.40
CA ALA A 33 5.25 -8.61 -17.07
C ALA A 33 3.76 -8.97 -17.04
N ALA A 34 2.93 -8.19 -17.69
CA ALA A 34 1.49 -8.30 -17.67
C ALA A 34 0.90 -9.31 -18.67
N GLN A 35 1.61 -9.62 -19.76
CA GLN A 35 1.24 -10.69 -20.70
C GLN A 35 1.19 -12.08 -20.04
N GLN A 36 1.72 -12.19 -18.83
CA GLN A 36 1.93 -13.46 -18.16
C GLN A 36 0.80 -13.66 -17.17
N PRO A 37 -0.04 -14.71 -17.35
CA PRO A 37 -1.18 -14.95 -16.49
C PRO A 37 -0.76 -14.98 -15.02
N THR A 38 -1.34 -14.10 -14.22
CA THR A 38 -0.96 -13.90 -12.83
C THR A 38 -2.21 -13.72 -11.99
N ASP A 39 -2.32 -14.45 -10.89
CA ASP A 39 -3.32 -14.20 -9.85
C ASP A 39 -2.66 -13.38 -8.73
N VAL A 40 -3.28 -12.26 -8.35
CA VAL A 40 -2.78 -11.34 -7.34
C VAL A 40 -3.71 -11.38 -6.13
N VAL A 41 -3.12 -11.73 -4.99
CA VAL A 41 -3.79 -11.79 -3.69
C VAL A 41 -3.35 -10.58 -2.86
N LEU A 42 -4.23 -9.57 -2.78
CA LEU A 42 -4.01 -8.38 -1.97
C LEU A 42 -4.75 -8.49 -0.63
N PHE A 43 -4.05 -8.33 0.48
CA PHE A 43 -4.65 -8.40 1.81
C PHE A 43 -3.87 -7.60 2.85
N ASN A 44 -4.59 -7.06 3.83
CA ASN A 44 -4.01 -6.47 5.04
C ASN A 44 -3.81 -7.57 6.10
N ILE A 45 -2.57 -7.77 6.53
CA ILE A 45 -2.22 -8.89 7.41
C ILE A 45 -2.72 -8.69 8.85
N ASP A 46 -2.74 -7.46 9.39
CA ASP A 46 -3.27 -7.20 10.74
C ASP A 46 -4.78 -7.48 10.81
N SER A 47 -5.51 -7.15 9.74
CA SER A 47 -6.96 -7.37 9.67
C SER A 47 -7.31 -8.85 9.59
N LYS A 48 -6.59 -9.62 8.76
CA LYS A 48 -6.85 -11.07 8.59
C LYS A 48 -6.46 -11.89 9.81
N ALA A 49 -5.38 -11.53 10.50
CA ALA A 49 -4.88 -12.28 11.66
C ALA A 49 -5.76 -12.17 12.93
N LYS A 50 -6.75 -11.27 12.97
CA LYS A 50 -7.65 -11.09 14.14
C LYS A 50 -8.56 -12.30 14.40
N THR A 51 -8.71 -13.22 13.44
CA THR A 51 -9.71 -14.31 13.49
C THR A 51 -9.19 -15.62 14.12
N GLY A 52 -7.92 -15.71 14.52
CA GLY A 52 -7.40 -16.92 15.16
C GLY A 52 -5.97 -16.76 15.67
N ALA A 53 -5.85 -16.55 16.99
CA ALA A 53 -4.61 -16.54 17.77
C ALA A 53 -3.47 -15.67 17.23
N LYS A 54 -3.51 -14.36 17.55
CA LYS A 54 -2.33 -13.46 17.48
C LYS A 54 -1.13 -14.01 18.28
N SER A 55 -1.28 -15.03 19.12
CA SER A 55 -0.20 -15.65 19.90
C SER A 55 0.40 -16.93 19.29
N ASP A 56 -0.10 -17.41 18.15
CA ASP A 56 0.39 -18.64 17.53
C ASP A 56 1.60 -18.33 16.64
N ASP A 57 2.67 -19.12 16.77
CA ASP A 57 3.85 -19.03 15.91
C ASP A 57 3.47 -19.23 14.44
N ASN A 58 2.39 -19.98 14.17
CA ASN A 58 1.86 -20.25 12.83
C ASN A 58 0.89 -19.18 12.30
N ALA A 59 0.74 -18.04 12.96
CA ALA A 59 -0.22 -17.00 12.55
C ALA A 59 0.00 -16.51 11.10
N ILE A 60 1.25 -16.36 10.66
CA ILE A 60 1.54 -15.91 9.28
C ILE A 60 1.10 -16.95 8.26
N ILE A 61 1.50 -18.21 8.44
CA ILE A 61 1.21 -19.26 7.47
C ILE A 61 -0.31 -19.49 7.36
N ASN A 62 -1.03 -19.41 8.47
CA ASN A 62 -2.49 -19.52 8.48
C ASN A 62 -3.15 -18.39 7.69
N VAL A 63 -2.66 -17.15 7.81
CA VAL A 63 -3.19 -16.03 7.00
C VAL A 63 -2.89 -16.25 5.51
N PHE A 64 -1.68 -16.68 5.14
CA PHE A 64 -1.34 -16.99 3.75
C PHE A 64 -2.21 -18.11 3.17
N LEU A 65 -2.43 -19.18 3.93
CA LEU A 65 -3.32 -20.27 3.53
C LEU A 65 -4.76 -19.79 3.39
N GLN A 66 -5.26 -19.00 4.35
CA GLN A 66 -6.60 -18.42 4.31
C GLN A 66 -6.81 -17.61 3.02
N VAL A 67 -5.94 -16.64 2.72
CA VAL A 67 -6.13 -15.77 1.54
C VAL A 67 -5.92 -16.53 0.24
N PHE A 68 -5.08 -17.57 0.24
CA PHE A 68 -4.89 -18.44 -0.90
C PHE A 68 -6.12 -19.34 -1.16
N ASN A 69 -6.80 -19.80 -0.11
CA ASN A 69 -8.08 -20.50 -0.22
C ASN A 69 -9.18 -19.58 -0.74
N GLU A 70 -9.29 -18.36 -0.19
CA GLU A 70 -10.24 -17.33 -0.67
C GLU A 70 -10.08 -17.03 -2.16
N MET A 71 -8.84 -16.84 -2.62
CA MET A 71 -8.53 -16.58 -4.03
C MET A 71 -9.06 -17.68 -4.96
N GLN A 72 -9.04 -18.94 -4.51
CA GLN A 72 -9.55 -20.08 -5.28
C GLN A 72 -11.06 -20.31 -5.12
N GLY A 73 -11.73 -19.56 -4.24
CA GLY A 73 -13.15 -19.72 -3.92
C GLY A 73 -13.44 -20.75 -2.82
N PHE A 74 -12.42 -21.27 -2.14
CA PHE A 74 -12.57 -22.24 -1.04
C PHE A 74 -12.87 -21.56 0.30
N SER A 75 -13.24 -22.36 1.30
CA SER A 75 -13.44 -21.92 2.67
C SER A 75 -12.18 -21.26 3.21
N SER A 76 -12.37 -20.09 3.80
CA SER A 76 -11.28 -19.27 4.32
C SER A 76 -11.03 -19.47 5.80
N THR A 77 -12.05 -19.94 6.53
CA THR A 77 -12.04 -20.07 7.98
C THR A 77 -11.81 -21.50 8.43
N ASN A 78 -12.29 -22.50 7.67
CA ASN A 78 -12.12 -23.90 8.00
C ASN A 78 -11.22 -24.59 6.97
N PHE A 79 -9.96 -24.82 7.34
CA PHE A 79 -8.96 -25.39 6.44
C PHE A 79 -9.20 -26.86 6.09
N TRP A 80 -9.83 -27.64 6.97
CA TRP A 80 -10.27 -29.00 6.62
C TRP A 80 -11.33 -28.99 5.51
N ILE A 81 -12.29 -28.06 5.59
CA ILE A 81 -13.28 -27.87 4.54
C ILE A 81 -12.61 -27.37 3.25
N ALA A 82 -11.70 -26.41 3.33
CA ALA A 82 -10.98 -25.92 2.16
C ALA A 82 -10.20 -27.02 1.43
N GLU A 83 -9.58 -27.94 2.19
CA GLU A 83 -8.90 -29.11 1.61
C GLU A 83 -9.88 -30.09 0.96
N MET A 84 -11.02 -30.37 1.60
CA MET A 84 -12.09 -31.17 1.00
C MET A 84 -12.59 -30.56 -0.31
N GLU A 85 -12.88 -29.25 -0.33
CA GLU A 85 -13.32 -28.55 -1.55
C GLU A 85 -12.26 -28.63 -2.65
N ARG A 86 -10.98 -28.46 -2.29
CA ARG A 86 -9.85 -28.59 -3.21
C ARG A 86 -9.77 -29.99 -3.82
N GLN A 87 -9.95 -31.04 -3.03
CA GLN A 87 -9.95 -32.42 -3.50
C GLN A 87 -11.14 -32.69 -4.42
N LEU A 88 -12.34 -32.23 -4.07
CA LEU A 88 -13.53 -32.34 -4.91
C LEU A 88 -13.36 -31.65 -6.26
N VAL A 89 -12.73 -30.46 -6.29
CA VAL A 89 -12.39 -29.77 -7.54
C VAL A 89 -11.35 -30.55 -8.35
N ALA A 90 -10.35 -31.15 -7.69
CA ALA A 90 -9.36 -31.99 -8.37
C ALA A 90 -9.99 -33.25 -9.00
N GLN A 91 -11.03 -33.81 -8.37
CA GLN A 91 -11.79 -34.95 -8.87
C GLN A 91 -12.89 -34.57 -9.88
N GLY A 92 -13.18 -33.27 -10.07
CA GLY A 92 -14.29 -32.81 -10.91
C GLY A 92 -15.68 -33.08 -10.32
N LYS A 93 -15.77 -33.31 -9.01
CA LYS A 93 -17.01 -33.68 -8.29
C LYS A 93 -17.60 -32.55 -7.46
N TYR A 94 -16.98 -31.36 -7.47
CA TYR A 94 -17.39 -30.25 -6.61
C TYR A 94 -18.82 -29.75 -6.88
N ASP A 95 -19.20 -29.56 -8.14
CA ASP A 95 -20.56 -29.10 -8.46
C ASP A 95 -21.61 -30.15 -8.10
N ALA A 96 -21.36 -31.42 -8.43
CA ALA A 96 -22.24 -32.53 -8.03
C ALA A 96 -22.40 -32.63 -6.51
N PHE A 97 -21.31 -32.43 -5.75
CA PHE A 97 -21.35 -32.39 -4.30
C PHE A 97 -22.22 -31.24 -3.78
N LYS A 98 -22.08 -30.03 -4.33
CA LYS A 98 -22.90 -28.88 -3.92
C LYS A 98 -24.39 -29.15 -4.15
N ASP A 99 -24.75 -29.64 -5.33
CA ASP A 99 -26.12 -29.99 -5.68
C ASP A 99 -26.66 -31.04 -4.70
N LYS A 100 -25.85 -32.06 -4.41
CA LYS A 100 -26.26 -33.14 -3.51
C LYS A 100 -26.38 -32.71 -2.06
N PHE A 101 -25.48 -31.85 -1.59
CA PHE A 101 -25.58 -31.24 -0.26
C PHE A 101 -26.88 -30.44 -0.14
N THR A 102 -27.21 -29.61 -1.13
CA THR A 102 -28.44 -28.82 -1.16
C THR A 102 -29.69 -29.70 -1.21
N GLU A 103 -29.67 -30.82 -1.93
CA GLU A 103 -30.77 -31.79 -1.95
C GLU A 103 -30.99 -32.48 -0.58
N LEU A 104 -29.90 -32.84 0.11
CA LEU A 104 -29.95 -33.55 1.39
C LEU A 104 -30.18 -32.63 2.59
N ASP A 105 -29.92 -31.33 2.43
CA ASP A 105 -30.14 -30.35 3.47
C ASP A 105 -31.63 -30.03 3.61
N ASN A 106 -32.16 -30.18 4.83
CA ASN A 106 -33.58 -29.93 5.12
C ASN A 106 -34.04 -28.50 4.74
N THR A 107 -33.12 -27.52 4.71
CA THR A 107 -33.41 -26.13 4.34
C THR A 107 -33.06 -25.81 2.89
N HIS A 108 -32.60 -26.78 2.11
CA HIS A 108 -32.09 -26.60 0.74
C HIS A 108 -31.04 -25.48 0.66
N MET A 109 -30.16 -25.44 1.66
CA MET A 109 -29.11 -24.43 1.75
C MET A 109 -28.05 -24.65 0.67
N ASP A 110 -27.61 -23.55 0.05
CA ASP A 110 -26.46 -23.58 -0.85
C ASP A 110 -25.18 -23.92 -0.09
N TRP A 111 -24.32 -24.75 -0.68
CA TRP A 111 -23.08 -25.19 -0.04
C TRP A 111 -22.16 -24.03 0.39
N THR A 112 -22.10 -22.94 -0.38
CA THR A 112 -21.22 -21.80 -0.06
C THR A 112 -21.62 -21.10 1.23
N VAL A 113 -22.89 -21.21 1.63
CA VAL A 113 -23.41 -20.79 2.94
C VAL A 113 -23.30 -21.93 3.96
N GLY A 114 -23.61 -23.16 3.54
CA GLY A 114 -23.59 -24.35 4.39
C GLY A 114 -22.21 -24.65 4.99
N ARG A 115 -21.13 -24.36 4.25
CA ARG A 115 -19.75 -24.58 4.69
C ARG A 115 -19.36 -23.76 5.92
N ASP A 116 -19.96 -22.59 6.13
CA ASP A 116 -19.72 -21.75 7.31
C ASP A 116 -20.34 -22.36 8.59
N HIS A 117 -21.29 -23.29 8.41
CA HIS A 117 -21.96 -24.04 9.46
C HIS A 117 -21.61 -25.54 9.45
N ALA A 118 -20.47 -25.91 8.85
CA ALA A 118 -20.09 -27.31 8.60
C ALA A 118 -20.10 -28.19 9.87
N ILE A 119 -19.76 -27.63 11.03
CA ILE A 119 -19.77 -28.35 12.33
C ILE A 119 -21.17 -28.91 12.66
N PHE A 120 -22.25 -28.20 12.28
CA PHE A 120 -23.63 -28.63 12.53
C PHE A 120 -24.21 -29.47 11.39
N LYS A 121 -23.51 -29.55 10.25
CA LYS A 121 -23.96 -30.21 9.03
C LYS A 121 -23.14 -31.46 8.69
N LYS A 122 -22.34 -31.99 9.64
CA LYS A 122 -21.44 -33.13 9.43
C LYS A 122 -22.14 -34.34 8.78
N GLY A 123 -23.34 -34.70 9.22
CA GLY A 123 -24.12 -35.80 8.63
C GLY A 123 -24.44 -35.56 7.16
N THR A 124 -25.03 -34.39 6.84
CA THR A 124 -25.36 -33.99 5.46
C THR A 124 -24.12 -33.93 4.56
N ILE A 125 -23.00 -33.42 5.08
CA ILE A 125 -21.72 -33.38 4.34
C ILE A 125 -21.23 -34.80 4.05
N LYS A 126 -21.18 -35.67 5.07
CA LYS A 126 -20.77 -37.07 4.92
C LYS A 126 -21.63 -37.77 3.87
N ASP A 127 -22.95 -37.69 3.98
CA ASP A 127 -23.88 -38.37 3.07
C ASP A 127 -23.74 -37.85 1.63
N ALA A 128 -23.56 -36.53 1.46
CA ALA A 128 -23.32 -35.94 0.14
C ALA A 128 -22.00 -36.44 -0.47
N LEU A 129 -20.90 -36.47 0.29
CA LEU A 129 -19.59 -36.95 -0.17
C LEU A 129 -19.64 -38.41 -0.63
N VAL A 130 -20.33 -39.27 0.12
CA VAL A 130 -20.48 -40.70 -0.21
C VAL A 130 -21.39 -40.89 -1.43
N GLN A 131 -22.51 -40.15 -1.52
CA GLN A 131 -23.45 -40.31 -2.64
C GLN A 131 -22.89 -39.81 -3.98
N VAL A 132 -21.99 -38.84 -3.98
CA VAL A 132 -21.26 -38.43 -5.20
C VAL A 132 -20.01 -39.27 -5.46
N ASP A 133 -19.79 -40.33 -4.68
CA ASP A 133 -18.67 -41.26 -4.81
C ASP A 133 -17.30 -40.54 -4.66
N ALA A 134 -17.25 -39.41 -3.96
CA ALA A 134 -16.00 -38.68 -3.75
C ALA A 134 -15.15 -39.29 -2.63
N TYR A 135 -15.80 -39.88 -1.63
CA TYR A 135 -15.19 -40.50 -0.46
C TYR A 135 -15.88 -41.83 -0.15
N SER A 136 -15.12 -42.77 0.40
CA SER A 136 -15.72 -43.92 1.08
C SER A 136 -16.43 -43.45 2.36
N GLU A 137 -17.32 -44.29 2.91
CA GLU A 137 -17.99 -43.95 4.17
C GLU A 137 -16.99 -43.75 5.33
N GLU A 138 -15.92 -44.54 5.34
CA GLU A 138 -14.84 -44.45 6.32
C GLU A 138 -14.06 -43.14 6.19
N ASP A 139 -13.65 -42.77 4.97
CA ASP A 139 -12.90 -41.54 4.72
C ASP A 139 -13.75 -40.29 5.03
N ALA A 140 -15.03 -40.31 4.65
CA ALA A 140 -15.95 -39.23 4.94
C ALA A 140 -16.17 -39.07 6.46
N GLN A 141 -16.28 -40.18 7.20
CA GLN A 141 -16.35 -40.15 8.66
C GLN A 141 -15.07 -39.59 9.28
N GLY A 142 -13.89 -40.03 8.81
CA GLY A 142 -12.59 -39.53 9.27
C GLY A 142 -12.45 -38.01 9.09
N LEU A 143 -12.89 -37.47 7.96
CA LEU A 143 -12.95 -36.02 7.75
C LEU A 143 -13.88 -35.33 8.76
N MET A 144 -15.07 -35.89 9.01
CA MET A 144 -16.01 -35.32 9.99
C MET A 144 -15.44 -35.28 11.40
N ASP A 145 -14.64 -36.27 11.78
CA ASP A 145 -13.96 -36.32 13.07
C ASP A 145 -12.86 -35.25 13.17
N GLN A 146 -12.16 -34.97 12.07
CA GLN A 146 -11.14 -33.93 11.98
C GLN A 146 -11.69 -32.49 11.98
N LEU A 147 -12.94 -32.26 11.55
CA LEU A 147 -13.53 -30.90 11.51
C LEU A 147 -13.55 -30.15 12.85
N THR A 148 -13.39 -30.86 13.97
CA THR A 148 -13.31 -30.30 15.33
C THR A 148 -11.90 -30.11 15.85
N THR A 149 -10.87 -30.46 15.07
CA THR A 149 -9.45 -30.32 15.45
C THR A 149 -8.79 -29.15 14.73
N SER A 150 -7.70 -28.65 15.30
CA SER A 150 -6.89 -27.61 14.66
C SER A 150 -6.18 -28.18 13.44
N TYR A 151 -6.34 -27.54 12.28
CA TYR A 151 -5.56 -27.85 11.09
C TYR A 151 -4.13 -27.34 11.25
N GLN A 152 -3.15 -28.22 11.08
CA GLN A 152 -1.73 -27.88 11.16
C GLN A 152 -1.13 -27.99 9.77
N VAL A 153 -0.57 -26.88 9.27
CA VAL A 153 0.10 -26.82 7.97
C VAL A 153 1.52 -26.33 8.17
N SER A 154 2.48 -27.04 7.59
CA SER A 154 3.85 -26.56 7.53
C SER A 154 4.01 -25.53 6.40
N ILE A 155 5.03 -24.68 6.50
CA ILE A 155 5.39 -23.74 5.43
C ILE A 155 5.75 -24.50 4.14
N GLU A 156 6.39 -25.67 4.28
CA GLU A 156 6.75 -26.54 3.16
C GLU A 156 5.49 -27.07 2.44
N ASP A 157 4.49 -27.54 3.18
CA ASP A 157 3.25 -28.07 2.60
C ASP A 157 2.44 -26.98 1.89
N PHE A 158 2.36 -25.80 2.49
CA PHE A 158 1.76 -24.64 1.83
C PHE A 158 2.49 -24.28 0.53
N SER A 159 3.83 -24.29 0.56
CA SER A 159 4.64 -23.97 -0.62
C SER A 159 4.44 -25.00 -1.75
N LYS A 160 4.33 -26.29 -1.41
CA LYS A 160 3.96 -27.36 -2.36
C LYS A 160 2.56 -27.15 -2.92
N LEU A 161 1.61 -26.74 -2.09
CA LEU A 161 0.23 -26.47 -2.48
C LEU A 161 0.16 -25.32 -3.50
N VAL A 162 0.88 -24.22 -3.28
CA VAL A 162 0.99 -23.10 -4.24
C VAL A 162 1.69 -23.57 -5.52
N ALA A 163 2.76 -24.34 -5.43
CA ALA A 163 3.47 -24.88 -6.59
C ALA A 163 2.57 -25.80 -7.46
N ALA A 164 1.76 -26.64 -6.81
CA ALA A 164 0.79 -27.50 -7.50
C ALA A 164 -0.27 -26.68 -8.24
N TYR A 165 -0.77 -25.61 -7.61
CA TYR A 165 -1.70 -24.68 -8.26
C TYR A 165 -1.08 -24.02 -9.50
N ILE A 166 0.11 -23.44 -9.37
CA ILE A 166 0.85 -22.81 -10.48
C ILE A 166 1.08 -23.80 -11.63
N LYS A 167 1.45 -25.05 -11.29
CA LYS A 167 1.64 -26.12 -12.29
C LYS A 167 0.35 -26.46 -13.03
N LYS A 168 -0.78 -26.48 -12.31
CA LYS A 168 -2.10 -26.80 -12.88
C LYS A 168 -2.65 -25.68 -13.78
N THR A 169 -2.54 -24.43 -13.33
CA THR A 169 -3.15 -23.29 -14.03
C THR A 169 -2.22 -22.62 -15.03
N GLY A 170 -0.90 -22.82 -14.90
CA GLY A 170 0.12 -22.08 -15.64
C GLY A 170 0.26 -20.62 -15.20
N LYS A 171 -0.52 -20.17 -14.21
CA LYS A 171 -0.52 -18.81 -13.71
C LYS A 171 0.53 -18.63 -12.62
N ARG A 172 1.13 -17.43 -12.57
CA ARG A 172 1.94 -16.98 -11.42
C ARG A 172 1.03 -16.58 -10.28
N VAL A 173 1.57 -16.54 -9.07
CA VAL A 173 0.84 -16.05 -7.89
C VAL A 173 1.64 -14.92 -7.25
N VAL A 174 1.00 -13.79 -6.99
CA VAL A 174 1.64 -12.67 -6.29
C VAL A 174 0.84 -12.33 -5.04
N PHE A 175 1.48 -12.46 -3.88
CA PHE A 175 0.93 -12.02 -2.60
C PHE A 175 1.37 -10.57 -2.35
N LEU A 176 0.40 -9.66 -2.28
CA LEU A 176 0.60 -8.27 -1.88
C LEU A 176 0.12 -8.13 -0.43
N VAL A 177 1.06 -8.08 0.51
CA VAL A 177 0.80 -8.06 1.94
C VAL A 177 0.93 -6.65 2.46
N ASP A 178 -0.19 -6.08 2.89
CA ASP A 178 -0.24 -4.70 3.39
C ASP A 178 -0.09 -4.64 4.92
N GLU A 179 0.61 -3.63 5.41
CA GLU A 179 0.87 -3.34 6.83
C GLU A 179 1.64 -4.41 7.62
N VAL A 180 2.65 -5.02 6.98
CA VAL A 180 3.50 -6.02 7.65
C VAL A 180 4.23 -5.44 8.86
N GLY A 181 4.61 -4.16 8.81
CA GLY A 181 5.31 -3.49 9.92
C GLY A 181 4.55 -3.53 11.25
N GLN A 182 3.24 -3.26 11.24
CA GLN A 182 2.43 -3.32 12.47
C GLN A 182 2.21 -4.76 12.95
N PHE A 183 2.05 -5.69 12.02
CA PHE A 183 1.79 -7.09 12.35
C PHE A 183 3.00 -7.82 12.91
N VAL A 184 4.19 -7.57 12.36
CA VAL A 184 5.44 -8.07 12.95
C VAL A 184 5.70 -7.36 14.27
N GLY A 185 5.46 -6.05 14.34
CA GLY A 185 5.70 -5.24 15.54
C GLY A 185 7.14 -5.43 16.03
N GLU A 186 7.30 -5.87 17.27
CA GLU A 186 8.61 -6.18 17.87
C GLU A 186 8.97 -7.68 17.84
N SER A 187 8.18 -8.53 17.17
CA SER A 187 8.39 -9.98 17.16
C SER A 187 9.38 -10.44 16.08
N THR A 188 10.62 -10.72 16.47
CA THR A 188 11.63 -11.34 15.59
C THR A 188 11.15 -12.67 15.00
N GLN A 189 10.44 -13.48 15.79
CA GLN A 189 9.94 -14.80 15.34
C GLN A 189 8.97 -14.68 14.17
N ARG A 190 8.06 -13.70 14.18
CA ARG A 190 7.14 -13.46 13.06
C ARG A 190 7.88 -13.03 11.80
N MET A 191 8.90 -12.18 11.92
CA MET A 191 9.71 -11.82 10.76
C MET A 191 10.43 -13.04 10.17
N LEU A 192 11.01 -13.90 11.03
CA LEU A 192 11.63 -15.15 10.60
C LEU A 192 10.63 -16.07 9.90
N ASN A 193 9.41 -16.22 10.43
CA ASN A 193 8.39 -17.05 9.79
C ASN A 193 7.96 -16.49 8.43
N LEU A 194 7.78 -15.17 8.30
CA LEU A 194 7.50 -14.53 7.01
C LEU A 194 8.64 -14.79 6.02
N GLN A 195 9.89 -14.70 6.48
CA GLN A 195 11.06 -14.98 5.65
C GLN A 195 11.06 -16.43 5.16
N THR A 196 10.85 -17.41 6.05
CA THR A 196 10.78 -18.83 5.67
C THR A 196 9.67 -19.08 4.65
N VAL A 197 8.51 -18.43 4.80
CA VAL A 197 7.43 -18.48 3.79
C VAL A 197 7.90 -17.97 2.43
N VAL A 198 8.59 -16.83 2.38
CA VAL A 198 9.10 -16.25 1.13
C VAL A 198 10.15 -17.15 0.49
N GLU A 199 11.10 -17.69 1.27
CA GLU A 199 12.17 -18.56 0.80
C GLU A 199 11.61 -19.89 0.25
N ASP A 200 10.75 -20.57 0.99
CA ASP A 200 10.17 -21.86 0.60
C ASP A 200 9.22 -21.71 -0.61
N LEU A 201 8.43 -20.63 -0.66
CA LEU A 201 7.61 -20.32 -1.83
C LEU A 201 8.49 -20.09 -3.06
N GLY A 202 9.56 -19.30 -2.92
CA GLY A 202 10.50 -19.03 -4.02
C GLY A 202 11.14 -20.31 -4.55
N ALA A 203 11.59 -21.18 -3.65
CA ALA A 203 12.21 -22.47 -3.97
C ALA A 203 11.21 -23.44 -4.63
N ALA A 204 10.05 -23.69 -3.99
CA ALA A 204 9.06 -24.66 -4.45
C ALA A 204 8.41 -24.27 -5.78
N THR A 205 8.25 -22.97 -6.03
CA THR A 205 7.59 -22.45 -7.25
C THR A 205 8.58 -22.08 -8.36
N HIS A 206 9.88 -22.23 -8.13
CA HIS A 206 10.95 -21.79 -9.04
C HIS A 206 10.79 -20.31 -9.46
N GLY A 207 10.52 -19.43 -8.49
CA GLY A 207 10.35 -18.00 -8.71
C GLY A 207 9.04 -17.58 -9.40
N LYS A 208 8.04 -18.48 -9.48
CA LYS A 208 6.72 -18.17 -10.05
C LYS A 208 5.70 -17.67 -9.00
N ALA A 209 6.03 -17.75 -7.72
CA ALA A 209 5.33 -17.05 -6.64
C ALA A 209 6.17 -15.89 -6.11
N TRP A 210 5.53 -14.73 -5.94
CA TRP A 210 6.16 -13.51 -5.44
C TRP A 210 5.42 -13.03 -4.20
N VAL A 211 6.16 -12.48 -3.24
CA VAL A 211 5.60 -11.84 -2.05
C VAL A 211 6.13 -10.42 -2.01
N VAL A 212 5.22 -9.45 -2.00
CA VAL A 212 5.52 -8.02 -1.88
C VAL A 212 4.88 -7.54 -0.59
N VAL A 213 5.67 -6.88 0.24
CA VAL A 213 5.23 -6.40 1.55
C VAL A 213 5.28 -4.89 1.61
N SER A 214 4.29 -4.27 2.23
CA SER A 214 4.29 -2.84 2.57
C SER A 214 4.47 -2.65 4.10
N SER A 215 5.00 -1.49 4.48
CA SER A 215 5.07 -1.05 5.88
C SER A 215 4.96 0.47 5.94
N GLN A 216 4.25 1.00 6.95
CA GLN A 216 4.09 2.45 7.17
C GLN A 216 5.41 3.14 7.54
N GLN A 217 6.26 2.43 8.28
CA GLN A 217 7.61 2.89 8.61
C GLN A 217 8.62 2.08 7.81
N ALA A 218 9.74 2.71 7.42
CA ALA A 218 10.87 1.97 6.91
C ALA A 218 11.18 0.86 7.90
N ILE A 219 11.27 -0.39 7.43
CA ILE A 219 11.55 -1.55 8.30
C ILE A 219 12.78 -1.25 9.17
N ASP A 220 13.75 -0.51 8.63
CA ASP A 220 14.96 -0.04 9.29
C ASP A 220 14.70 0.74 10.61
N THR A 221 13.66 1.58 10.66
CA THR A 221 13.31 2.35 11.87
C THR A 221 12.57 1.55 12.95
N ILE A 222 11.89 0.46 12.56
CA ILE A 222 11.28 -0.48 13.52
C ILE A 222 12.38 -1.31 14.19
N THR A 223 13.51 -1.51 13.51
CA THR A 223 14.57 -2.44 13.91
C THR A 223 15.60 -1.90 14.88
N ASP A 224 15.73 -0.58 15.02
CA ASP A 224 16.67 0.03 15.99
C ASP A 224 16.32 -0.28 17.45
N LYS A 225 15.08 -0.71 17.73
CA LYS A 225 14.61 -1.07 19.08
C LYS A 225 14.85 -2.53 19.45
N ILE A 226 15.20 -3.39 18.49
CA ILE A 226 15.32 -4.84 18.66
C ILE A 226 16.79 -5.21 18.40
N SER A 227 17.50 -5.68 19.44
CA SER A 227 18.91 -6.14 19.43
C SER A 227 19.52 -6.33 18.02
N GLY A 228 20.23 -5.29 17.52
CA GLY A 228 20.52 -5.07 16.10
C GLY A 228 21.44 -6.06 15.36
N GLN A 229 21.95 -7.12 15.99
CA GLN A 229 22.85 -8.08 15.32
C GLN A 229 22.14 -9.16 14.51
N ASP A 230 20.94 -9.60 14.92
CA ASP A 230 20.23 -10.67 14.21
C ASP A 230 19.31 -10.13 13.11
N PHE A 231 18.72 -8.95 13.32
CA PHE A 231 17.77 -8.37 12.37
C PHE A 231 18.43 -7.75 11.13
N SER A 232 19.67 -7.24 11.25
CA SER A 232 20.47 -6.76 10.11
C SER A 232 20.78 -7.87 9.10
N LYS A 233 21.00 -9.12 9.57
CA LYS A 233 21.14 -10.30 8.71
C LYS A 233 19.83 -10.70 8.02
N ILE A 234 18.69 -10.50 8.68
CA ILE A 234 17.35 -10.78 8.15
C ILE A 234 16.99 -9.75 7.07
N GLN A 235 17.27 -8.46 7.31
CA GLN A 235 17.05 -7.41 6.32
C GLN A 235 17.87 -7.61 5.03
N GLY A 236 19.11 -8.08 5.15
CA GLY A 236 19.96 -8.35 3.99
C GLY A 236 19.37 -9.38 3.00
N ARG A 237 18.35 -10.14 3.43
CA ARG A 237 17.67 -11.14 2.60
C ARG A 237 16.47 -10.56 1.83
N PHE A 238 15.91 -9.45 2.27
CA PHE A 238 14.99 -8.63 1.46
C PHE A 238 15.79 -7.72 0.55
N ALA A 239 16.42 -8.31 -0.48
CA ALA A 239 17.40 -7.64 -1.33
C ALA A 239 16.84 -6.43 -2.10
N THR A 240 15.53 -6.42 -2.40
CA THR A 240 14.87 -5.34 -3.13
C THR A 240 14.01 -4.51 -2.19
N LYS A 241 14.56 -3.39 -1.71
CA LYS A 241 13.81 -2.39 -0.95
C LYS A 241 13.44 -1.24 -1.88
N ILE A 242 12.15 -1.09 -2.16
CA ILE A 242 11.63 0.08 -2.89
C ILE A 242 11.27 1.13 -1.84
N SER A 243 12.21 2.02 -1.56
CA SER A 243 11.91 3.21 -0.75
C SER A 243 11.28 4.26 -1.67
N MET A 244 10.05 4.64 -1.39
CA MET A 244 9.46 5.83 -1.97
C MET A 244 10.05 7.02 -1.21
N SER A 245 11.16 7.57 -1.71
CA SER A 245 11.75 8.78 -1.13
C SER A 245 10.84 9.98 -1.36
N SER A 246 11.03 11.02 -0.55
CA SER A 246 10.29 12.27 -0.68
C SER A 246 10.57 13.02 -1.99
N ALA A 247 11.71 12.76 -2.63
CA ALA A 247 12.02 13.27 -3.97
C ALA A 247 11.00 12.85 -5.05
N ASN A 248 10.28 11.73 -4.85
CA ASN A 248 9.20 11.34 -5.74
C ASN A 248 7.95 12.22 -5.57
N VAL A 249 7.77 12.87 -4.42
CA VAL A 249 6.62 13.74 -4.18
C VAL A 249 6.75 15.03 -4.99
N ASP A 250 7.95 15.59 -5.07
CA ASP A 250 8.23 16.78 -5.88
C ASP A 250 7.86 16.54 -7.36
N GLU A 251 8.29 15.41 -7.91
CA GLU A 251 7.96 15.02 -9.29
C GLU A 251 6.44 14.84 -9.48
N VAL A 252 5.77 14.23 -8.50
CA VAL A 252 4.31 14.04 -8.53
C VAL A 252 3.58 15.38 -8.51
N ILE A 253 3.99 16.33 -7.66
CA ILE A 253 3.40 17.68 -7.59
C ILE A 253 3.60 18.39 -8.93
N ARG A 254 4.83 18.40 -9.45
CA ARG A 254 5.16 19.03 -10.74
C ARG A 254 4.31 18.48 -11.89
N LYS A 255 4.17 17.15 -11.96
CA LYS A 255 3.44 16.49 -13.05
C LYS A 255 1.92 16.53 -12.90
N ARG A 256 1.37 16.48 -11.69
CA ARG A 256 -0.08 16.41 -11.48
C ARG A 256 -0.73 17.76 -11.28
N LEU A 257 -0.07 18.67 -10.56
CA LEU A 257 -0.62 19.95 -10.17
C LEU A 257 -0.06 21.09 -11.01
N LEU A 258 1.26 21.08 -11.27
CA LEU A 258 1.95 22.22 -11.89
C LEU A 258 2.15 22.09 -13.40
N ALA A 259 1.65 21.03 -14.03
CA ALA A 259 1.77 20.84 -15.47
C ALA A 259 1.19 22.04 -16.23
N LYS A 260 2.02 22.67 -17.07
CA LYS A 260 1.65 23.84 -17.86
C LYS A 260 1.35 23.46 -19.30
N THR A 261 0.64 24.35 -20.00
CA THR A 261 0.52 24.27 -21.46
C THR A 261 1.88 24.54 -22.10
N GLU A 262 2.11 24.02 -23.30
CA GLU A 262 3.37 24.21 -24.02
C GLU A 262 3.76 25.70 -24.17
N PRO A 263 2.84 26.63 -24.54
CA PRO A 263 3.18 28.05 -24.62
C PRO A 263 3.63 28.65 -23.28
N ALA A 264 2.96 28.29 -22.18
CA ALA A 264 3.30 28.78 -20.84
C ALA A 264 4.65 28.23 -20.36
N THR A 265 4.94 26.96 -20.66
CA THR A 265 6.25 26.36 -20.37
C THR A 265 7.37 27.11 -21.09
N THR A 266 7.20 27.41 -22.38
CA THR A 266 8.20 28.16 -23.16
C THR A 266 8.39 29.58 -22.63
N GLN A 267 7.31 30.28 -22.29
CA GLN A 267 7.37 31.63 -21.74
C GLN A 267 8.12 31.66 -20.40
N LEU A 268 7.71 30.84 -19.43
CA LEU A 268 8.34 30.77 -18.11
C LEU A 268 9.82 30.38 -18.19
N ALA A 269 10.18 29.46 -19.09
CA ALA A 269 11.57 29.07 -19.29
C ALA A 269 12.41 30.24 -19.81
N ALA A 270 11.89 31.00 -20.79
CA ALA A 270 12.57 32.17 -21.33
C ALA A 270 12.71 33.30 -20.30
N ASP A 271 11.66 33.55 -19.52
CA ASP A 271 11.66 34.56 -18.46
C ASP A 271 12.70 34.24 -17.38
N TYR A 272 12.83 32.97 -17.01
CA TYR A 272 13.89 32.53 -16.11
C TYR A 272 15.28 32.69 -16.74
N GLU A 273 15.50 32.25 -17.97
CA GLU A 273 16.83 32.37 -18.60
C GLU A 273 17.30 33.82 -18.71
N ALA A 274 16.39 34.76 -18.96
CA ALA A 274 16.69 36.18 -18.98
C ALA A 274 17.09 36.74 -17.59
N ASN A 275 16.60 36.13 -16.50
CA ASN A 275 16.69 36.67 -15.14
C ASN A 275 17.35 35.72 -14.11
N ALA A 276 17.95 34.60 -14.56
CA ALA A 276 18.34 33.48 -13.70
C ALA A 276 19.24 33.89 -12.53
N ALA A 277 20.22 34.77 -12.78
CA ALA A 277 21.14 35.25 -11.76
C ALA A 277 20.42 36.10 -10.69
N ALA A 278 19.51 36.99 -11.12
CA ALA A 278 18.74 37.82 -10.19
C ALA A 278 17.84 36.94 -9.31
N ILE A 279 17.07 36.04 -9.92
CA ILE A 279 16.16 35.12 -9.22
C ILE A 279 16.92 34.28 -8.20
N ASN A 280 17.99 33.60 -8.61
CA ASN A 280 18.73 32.69 -7.72
C ASN A 280 19.51 33.41 -6.61
N ASN A 281 19.89 34.67 -6.80
CA ASN A 281 20.48 35.49 -5.75
C ASN A 281 19.44 35.98 -4.74
N THR A 282 18.22 36.30 -5.18
CA THR A 282 17.14 36.73 -4.27
C THR A 282 16.69 35.62 -3.32
N ILE A 283 16.81 34.35 -3.73
CA ILE A 283 16.48 33.18 -2.91
C ILE A 283 17.72 32.54 -2.27
N ASP A 284 18.86 33.27 -2.24
CA ASP A 284 20.06 32.85 -1.54
C ASP A 284 20.10 33.44 -0.13
N PHE A 285 20.32 32.60 0.87
CA PHE A 285 20.29 33.00 2.28
C PHE A 285 21.66 32.76 2.91
N ASP A 286 22.21 33.78 3.57
CA ASP A 286 23.53 33.72 4.23
C ASP A 286 23.44 33.13 5.65
N ASP A 287 22.75 31.99 5.79
CA ASP A 287 22.57 31.29 7.06
C ASP A 287 23.33 29.95 7.12
N GLY A 288 24.16 29.67 6.11
CA GLY A 288 24.96 28.46 6.02
C GLY A 288 24.18 27.18 5.69
N VAL A 289 22.88 27.27 5.41
CA VAL A 289 22.05 26.13 5.02
C VAL A 289 21.92 26.08 3.50
N ASP A 290 22.45 25.01 2.91
CA ASP A 290 22.31 24.76 1.47
C ASP A 290 20.85 24.45 1.11
N ARG A 291 20.28 25.25 0.21
CA ARG A 291 18.88 25.17 -0.21
C ARG A 291 18.81 24.99 -1.72
N PRO A 292 17.99 24.03 -2.22
CA PRO A 292 17.80 23.88 -3.65
C PRO A 292 17.30 25.17 -4.30
N LYS A 293 17.97 25.55 -5.39
CA LYS A 293 17.59 26.65 -6.28
C LYS A 293 17.16 26.10 -7.64
N PHE A 294 16.66 26.98 -8.50
CA PHE A 294 16.31 26.62 -9.87
C PHE A 294 17.57 26.25 -10.67
N ARG A 295 17.48 25.18 -11.45
CA ARG A 295 18.61 24.64 -12.22
C ARG A 295 18.63 25.08 -13.68
N SER A 296 17.46 25.31 -14.25
CA SER A 296 17.26 25.66 -15.67
C SER A 296 15.89 26.33 -15.88
N GLY A 297 15.65 26.89 -17.06
CA GLY A 297 14.34 27.39 -17.44
C GLY A 297 13.26 26.30 -17.43
N GLU A 298 13.61 25.07 -17.84
CA GLU A 298 12.72 23.91 -17.75
C GLU A 298 12.35 23.59 -16.29
N ASP A 299 13.33 23.61 -15.38
CA ASP A 299 13.10 23.39 -13.95
C ASP A 299 12.23 24.51 -13.35
N PHE A 300 12.49 25.76 -13.73
CA PHE A 300 11.67 26.90 -13.32
C PHE A 300 10.21 26.73 -13.79
N ALA A 301 9.99 26.48 -15.07
CA ALA A 301 8.65 26.28 -15.62
C ALA A 301 7.90 25.11 -14.97
N ALA A 302 8.61 24.02 -14.64
CA ALA A 302 8.03 22.87 -13.96
C ALA A 302 7.71 23.12 -12.47
N THR A 303 8.38 24.07 -11.82
CA THR A 303 8.21 24.37 -10.38
C THR A 303 7.27 25.54 -10.13
N TYR A 304 7.19 26.49 -11.06
CA TYR A 304 6.41 27.72 -10.91
C TYR A 304 4.92 27.42 -10.61
N PRO A 305 4.31 28.07 -9.59
CA PRO A 305 4.74 29.29 -8.88
C PRO A 305 5.54 29.09 -7.58
N PHE A 306 6.13 27.92 -7.34
CA PHE A 306 6.90 27.62 -6.13
C PHE A 306 8.41 27.81 -6.32
N VAL A 307 9.13 27.82 -5.20
CA VAL A 307 10.60 27.83 -5.13
C VAL A 307 11.12 26.46 -4.70
N PRO A 308 12.20 25.89 -5.31
CA PRO A 308 12.58 24.50 -5.10
C PRO A 308 12.84 24.11 -3.63
N TYR A 309 13.40 25.00 -2.82
CA TYR A 309 13.65 24.70 -1.40
C TYR A 309 12.36 24.49 -0.58
N GLN A 310 11.22 25.05 -1.01
CA GLN A 310 9.97 24.99 -0.26
C GLN A 310 9.45 23.55 -0.14
N PHE A 311 9.74 22.69 -1.13
CA PHE A 311 9.40 21.27 -1.09
C PHE A 311 10.06 20.56 0.08
N ASN A 312 11.38 20.71 0.22
CA ASN A 312 12.14 20.13 1.34
C ASN A 312 11.77 20.78 2.67
N LEU A 313 11.54 22.09 2.68
CA LEU A 313 11.18 22.80 3.90
C LEU A 313 9.81 22.33 4.42
N LEU A 314 8.80 22.19 3.56
CA LEU A 314 7.49 21.70 3.96
C LEU A 314 7.54 20.27 4.49
N GLN A 315 8.35 19.41 3.88
CA GLN A 315 8.61 18.04 4.39
C GLN A 315 9.20 18.05 5.79
N ASN A 316 10.17 18.92 6.05
CA ASN A 316 10.78 19.09 7.36
C ASN A 316 9.75 19.57 8.39
N VAL A 317 8.90 20.54 8.01
CA VAL A 317 7.80 21.05 8.86
C VAL A 317 6.83 19.92 9.20
N LEU A 318 6.33 19.17 8.21
CA LEU A 318 5.41 18.03 8.45
C LEU A 318 6.05 16.96 9.34
N THR A 319 7.34 16.70 9.16
CA THR A 319 8.09 15.75 10.00
C THR A 319 8.20 16.25 11.44
N ALA A 320 8.46 17.54 11.64
CA ALA A 320 8.53 18.15 12.97
C ALA A 320 7.15 18.13 13.66
N VAL A 321 6.08 18.51 12.95
CA VAL A 321 4.70 18.43 13.46
C VAL A 321 4.36 17.01 13.87
N ARG A 322 4.71 16.00 13.07
CA ARG A 322 4.49 14.58 13.41
C ARG A 322 5.26 14.14 14.64
N THR A 323 6.50 14.61 14.80
CA THR A 323 7.41 14.17 15.87
C THR A 323 7.09 14.83 17.21
N HIS A 324 6.60 16.06 17.17
CA HIS A 324 6.39 16.89 18.36
C HIS A 324 4.91 17.17 18.68
N GLY A 325 3.98 16.86 17.77
CA GLY A 325 2.54 17.00 18.00
C GLY A 325 1.99 15.92 18.93
N SER A 326 1.06 16.31 19.80
CA SER A 326 0.45 15.41 20.79
C SER A 326 -0.48 14.35 20.17
N ASP A 327 -1.01 14.60 18.96
CA ASP A 327 -1.87 13.70 18.17
C ASP A 327 -1.13 12.92 17.05
N GLY A 328 0.15 12.59 17.25
CA GLY A 328 1.08 11.99 16.28
C GLY A 328 0.74 10.63 15.62
N LYS A 329 -0.54 10.21 15.55
CA LYS A 329 -1.01 8.96 14.93
C LYS A 329 -1.87 9.12 13.67
N HIS A 330 -2.35 10.31 13.32
CA HIS A 330 -3.23 10.49 12.14
C HIS A 330 -2.59 11.16 10.92
N LEU A 331 -1.35 11.66 11.02
CA LEU A 331 -0.58 12.19 9.87
C LEU A 331 0.05 11.07 9.00
N SER A 332 -0.67 9.97 8.78
CA SER A 332 -0.17 8.77 8.11
C SER A 332 -0.10 8.89 6.57
N GLU A 333 -0.39 10.06 6.00
CA GLU A 333 -0.46 10.25 4.55
C GLU A 333 0.45 11.40 4.05
N GLY A 334 1.71 11.46 4.47
CA GLY A 334 2.62 12.57 4.16
C GLY A 334 2.67 13.04 2.69
N ALA A 335 2.50 12.15 1.71
CA ALA A 335 2.44 12.53 0.29
C ALA A 335 1.09 13.13 -0.15
N ARG A 336 -0.05 12.69 0.42
CA ARG A 336 -1.37 13.27 0.15
C ARG A 336 -1.55 14.59 0.88
N SER A 337 -1.04 14.69 2.11
CA SER A 337 -0.99 15.93 2.87
C SER A 337 -0.17 16.99 2.14
N MET A 338 1.03 16.67 1.65
CA MET A 338 1.79 17.62 0.85
C MET A 338 1.05 18.04 -0.42
N LEU A 339 0.48 17.11 -1.18
CA LEU A 339 -0.20 17.45 -2.43
C LEU A 339 -1.37 18.41 -2.19
N SER A 340 -2.17 18.19 -1.13
CA SER A 340 -3.26 19.09 -0.73
C SER A 340 -2.74 20.49 -0.39
N LEU A 341 -1.67 20.57 0.43
CA LEU A 341 -1.09 21.85 0.83
C LEU A 341 -0.57 22.65 -0.37
N PHE A 342 0.13 22.00 -1.30
CA PHE A 342 0.56 22.64 -2.54
C PHE A 342 -0.62 23.06 -3.42
N GLN A 343 -1.69 22.26 -3.48
CA GLN A 343 -2.89 22.61 -4.24
C GLN A 343 -3.59 23.85 -3.66
N GLU A 344 -3.89 23.83 -2.36
CA GLU A 344 -4.53 24.94 -1.65
C GLU A 344 -3.73 26.24 -1.81
N SER A 345 -2.40 26.20 -1.68
CA SER A 345 -1.58 27.40 -1.85
C SER A 345 -1.53 27.94 -3.29
N VAL A 346 -1.67 27.08 -4.33
CA VAL A 346 -1.81 27.57 -5.71
C VAL A 346 -3.20 28.14 -5.95
N GLU A 347 -4.24 27.48 -5.43
CA GLU A 347 -5.62 27.95 -5.54
C GLU A 347 -5.78 29.34 -4.91
N ALA A 348 -5.11 29.61 -3.78
CA ALA A 348 -5.11 30.92 -3.13
C ALA A 348 -4.55 32.05 -3.99
N ILE A 349 -3.65 31.75 -4.96
CA ILE A 349 -3.05 32.76 -5.84
C ILE A 349 -3.50 32.64 -7.31
N MET A 350 -4.50 31.83 -7.61
CA MET A 350 -4.84 31.46 -8.99
C MET A 350 -5.30 32.63 -9.86
N ASP A 351 -5.87 33.67 -9.24
CA ASP A 351 -6.36 34.88 -9.91
C ASP A 351 -5.32 36.01 -9.94
N GLN A 352 -4.11 35.77 -9.43
CA GLN A 352 -3.02 36.74 -9.47
C GLN A 352 -2.31 36.78 -10.84
N GLN A 353 -1.40 37.73 -11.00
CA GLN A 353 -0.59 37.86 -12.22
C GLN A 353 0.38 36.69 -12.39
N ASP A 354 0.82 36.47 -13.63
CA ASP A 354 1.78 35.43 -14.05
C ASP A 354 3.22 35.65 -13.53
N THR A 355 3.41 36.66 -12.67
CA THR A 355 4.65 36.93 -11.93
C THR A 355 4.54 36.60 -10.44
N ALA A 356 3.38 36.15 -9.96
CA ALA A 356 3.19 35.81 -8.56
C ALA A 356 3.98 34.57 -8.16
N LEU A 357 4.57 34.57 -6.97
CA LEU A 357 5.16 33.38 -6.36
C LEU A 357 4.36 33.03 -5.11
N VAL A 358 4.26 31.75 -4.80
CA VAL A 358 3.66 31.31 -3.54
C VAL A 358 4.64 31.56 -2.40
N PRO A 359 4.36 32.49 -1.47
CA PRO A 359 5.16 32.62 -0.26
C PRO A 359 4.96 31.38 0.63
N PHE A 360 5.98 31.03 1.40
CA PHE A 360 5.93 29.84 2.23
C PHE A 360 4.85 29.92 3.34
N SER A 361 4.46 31.13 3.74
CA SER A 361 3.40 31.39 4.70
C SER A 361 2.03 30.83 4.27
N LEU A 362 1.74 30.75 2.97
CA LEU A 362 0.44 30.21 2.49
C LEU A 362 0.25 28.72 2.77
N PHE A 363 1.32 27.98 3.06
CA PHE A 363 1.17 26.60 3.53
C PHE A 363 0.58 26.52 4.94
N PHE A 364 0.65 27.60 5.73
CA PHE A 364 0.20 27.61 7.11
C PHE A 364 -1.31 27.36 7.23
N GLU A 365 -2.12 27.91 6.34
CA GLU A 365 -3.58 27.74 6.38
C GLU A 365 -3.97 26.27 6.34
N GLY A 366 -3.44 25.55 5.36
CA GLY A 366 -3.65 24.11 5.24
C GLY A 366 -2.94 23.31 6.33
N LEU A 367 -1.84 23.80 6.91
CA LEU A 367 -1.16 23.15 8.03
C LEU A 367 -1.91 23.31 9.36
N ARG A 368 -2.69 24.38 9.52
CA ARG A 368 -3.38 24.72 10.77
C ARG A 368 -4.27 23.59 11.29
N GLN A 369 -4.90 22.84 10.39
CA GLN A 369 -5.74 21.67 10.73
C GLN A 369 -4.95 20.51 11.36
N PHE A 370 -3.63 20.48 11.18
CA PHE A 370 -2.73 19.44 11.70
C PHE A 370 -1.93 19.89 12.93
N LEU A 371 -2.06 21.16 13.33
CA LEU A 371 -1.38 21.70 14.49
C LEU A 371 -2.25 21.55 15.74
N ASP A 372 -1.63 21.15 16.84
CA ASP A 372 -2.29 21.16 18.16
C ASP A 372 -2.85 22.56 18.45
N HIS A 373 -4.01 22.61 19.10
CA HIS A 373 -4.69 23.85 19.45
C HIS A 373 -3.75 24.85 20.13
N THR A 374 -2.87 24.37 21.01
CA THR A 374 -1.88 25.17 21.77
C THR A 374 -0.87 25.89 20.86
N HIS A 375 -0.54 25.34 19.69
CA HIS A 375 0.32 26.01 18.71
C HIS A 375 -0.49 26.94 17.80
N SER A 376 -1.68 26.51 17.38
CA SER A 376 -2.53 27.33 16.49
C SER A 376 -3.01 28.63 17.15
N ILE A 377 -3.22 28.63 18.47
CA ILE A 377 -3.73 29.79 19.21
C ILE A 377 -2.71 30.93 19.28
N VAL A 378 -1.42 30.64 19.19
CA VAL A 378 -0.37 31.67 19.19
C VAL A 378 -0.48 32.55 17.94
N ILE A 379 -0.70 31.94 16.78
CA ILE A 379 -0.90 32.67 15.52
C ILE A 379 -2.26 33.37 15.52
N ALA A 380 -3.31 32.74 16.04
CA ALA A 380 -4.61 33.39 16.18
C ALA A 380 -4.53 34.65 17.05
N HIS A 381 -3.84 34.59 18.19
CA HIS A 381 -3.61 35.76 19.03
C HIS A 381 -2.73 36.82 18.36
N ALA A 382 -1.83 36.45 17.46
CA ALA A 382 -1.03 37.40 16.70
C ALA A 382 -1.88 38.17 15.69
N VAL A 383 -2.82 37.49 15.02
CA VAL A 383 -3.82 38.13 14.14
C VAL A 383 -4.70 39.11 14.93
N ASP A 384 -5.17 38.72 16.12
CA ASP A 384 -6.05 39.56 16.95
C ASP A 384 -5.30 40.68 17.71
N ASN A 385 -3.97 40.79 17.56
CA ASN A 385 -3.16 41.73 18.33
C ASN A 385 -2.88 43.01 17.53
N ASP A 386 -3.46 44.13 17.97
CA ASP A 386 -3.28 45.46 17.37
C ASP A 386 -1.82 45.95 17.25
N THR A 387 -0.89 45.34 18.00
CA THR A 387 0.55 45.65 17.91
C THR A 387 1.22 44.88 16.76
N VAL A 388 0.72 43.69 16.45
CA VAL A 388 1.28 42.77 15.45
C VAL A 388 0.58 42.95 14.11
N ASP A 389 -0.75 42.99 14.13
CA ASP A 389 -1.60 43.33 12.99
C ASP A 389 -2.45 44.59 13.30
N PRO A 390 -1.89 45.80 13.11
CA PRO A 390 -2.62 47.03 13.38
C PRO A 390 -3.78 47.28 12.40
N THR A 391 -3.76 46.61 11.25
CA THR A 391 -4.66 46.84 10.12
C THR A 391 -5.77 45.79 10.04
N HIS A 392 -5.64 44.69 10.77
CA HIS A 392 -6.55 43.52 10.73
C HIS A 392 -6.76 43.03 9.29
N GLU A 393 -5.68 43.01 8.52
CA GLU A 393 -5.69 42.56 7.13
C GLU A 393 -5.59 41.03 7.09
N GLU A 394 -6.37 40.40 6.22
CA GLU A 394 -6.42 38.93 6.09
C GLU A 394 -5.03 38.33 5.80
N ASP A 395 -4.16 39.07 5.10
CA ASP A 395 -2.80 38.69 4.71
C ASP A 395 -1.71 39.60 5.32
N ASN A 396 -1.81 39.91 6.62
CA ASN A 396 -0.83 40.79 7.26
C ASN A 396 0.61 40.20 7.22
N PHE A 397 1.55 40.96 6.65
CA PHE A 397 2.95 40.54 6.50
C PHE A 397 3.64 40.19 7.82
N ASN A 398 3.37 40.94 8.90
CA ASN A 398 3.98 40.68 10.21
C ASN A 398 3.52 39.34 10.78
N VAL A 399 2.26 38.97 10.54
CA VAL A 399 1.73 37.66 10.94
C VAL A 399 2.36 36.56 10.09
N GLN A 400 2.54 36.78 8.79
CA GLN A 400 3.12 35.80 7.87
C GLN A 400 4.60 35.44 8.15
N VAL A 401 5.33 36.31 8.86
CA VAL A 401 6.76 36.09 9.20
C VAL A 401 7.01 35.58 10.62
N LEU A 402 5.94 35.32 11.39
CA LEU A 402 5.99 34.62 12.69
C LEU A 402 6.11 33.11 12.48
#